data_AF-A0A3L8PXW4-F1
#
_entry.id   AF-A0A3L8PXW4-F1
#
_cell.length_a   1.000
_cell.length_b   1.000
_cell.length_c   1.000
_cell.angle_alpha   90.00
_cell.angle_beta   90.00
_cell.angle_gamma   90.00
#
_symmetry.space_group_name_H-M   'P 1'
#
loop_
_entity.id
_entity.type
_entity.pdbx_description
1 polymer ?
#
loop_
_entity_poly.entity_id
_entity_poly.type
_entity_poly.pdbx_seq_one_letter_code
_entity_poly.pdbx_strand_id
1 'polypeptide(L)'
;MTTFEAKFAFSILSSKTQQETIEKLRALIKDSPDNKYLNYQLLSMCVIDKEHQCSTSVIDFSIENDKQNAAVWILKAQYELNNNHSKKLEEAIIEAANAALIDTYWGESYGVFDSAIEQVGVPNSLQSKMAAIGMVAALPMSPYHKLIQYCKNLKLSQAEMIESCLLLGKQLSYGKATLLENYMGYALQEHVHKRFNNTKRLDELKQEKQRLTETMNLFQDATSYLFLSNNRTSEWMLKQKEVGELEAATYIVEEAIRLSADPNFDPCKVDW
;
A
#
# COMPACT_ATOMS: atom_id res chain seq x y z
N MET A 1 -6.36 -23.65 -18.57
CA MET A 1 -5.60 -23.80 -17.31
C MET A 1 -5.86 -22.54 -16.51
N THR A 2 -6.38 -22.62 -15.29
CA THR A 2 -6.67 -21.42 -14.48
C THR A 2 -5.36 -20.86 -13.91
N THR A 3 -5.07 -19.59 -14.19
CA THR A 3 -3.82 -18.93 -13.75
C THR A 3 -3.85 -18.60 -12.25
N PHE A 4 -2.70 -18.19 -11.70
CA PHE A 4 -2.61 -17.68 -10.33
C PHE A 4 -3.54 -16.48 -10.12
N GLU A 5 -3.53 -15.54 -11.06
CA GLU A 5 -4.28 -14.29 -11.01
C GLU A 5 -5.78 -14.55 -10.95
N ALA A 6 -6.28 -15.46 -11.81
CA ALA A 6 -7.68 -15.85 -11.79
C ALA A 6 -8.08 -16.57 -10.50
N LYS A 7 -7.23 -17.46 -9.97
CA LYS A 7 -7.49 -18.15 -8.69
C LYS A 7 -7.50 -17.16 -7.52
N PHE A 8 -6.56 -16.21 -7.49
CA PHE A 8 -6.49 -15.18 -6.47
C PHE A 8 -7.73 -14.27 -6.51
N ALA A 9 -8.02 -13.68 -7.67
CA ALA A 9 -9.18 -12.80 -7.84
C ALA A 9 -10.48 -13.53 -7.48
N PHE A 10 -10.66 -14.78 -7.90
CA PHE A 10 -11.80 -15.60 -7.49
C PHE A 10 -11.88 -15.77 -5.97
N SER A 11 -10.76 -16.01 -5.29
CA SER A 11 -10.72 -16.16 -3.82
C SER A 11 -11.22 -14.92 -3.09
N ILE A 12 -10.94 -13.74 -3.62
CA ILE A 12 -11.42 -12.46 -3.07
C ILE A 12 -12.89 -12.21 -3.44
N LEU A 13 -13.21 -12.27 -4.74
CA LEU A 13 -14.49 -11.77 -5.28
C LEU A 13 -15.68 -12.71 -5.07
N SER A 14 -15.43 -14.02 -4.95
CA SER A 14 -16.51 -14.99 -4.75
C SER A 14 -16.89 -15.19 -3.27
N SER A 15 -16.11 -14.61 -2.35
CA SER A 15 -16.28 -14.80 -0.92
C SER A 15 -17.31 -13.83 -0.36
N LYS A 16 -18.19 -14.34 0.51
CA LYS A 16 -19.23 -13.54 1.17
C LYS A 16 -18.77 -12.96 2.50
N THR A 17 -17.75 -13.56 3.09
CA THR A 17 -17.16 -13.16 4.37
C THR A 17 -15.64 -13.13 4.28
N GLN A 18 -15.01 -12.36 5.17
CA GLN A 18 -13.55 -12.31 5.27
C GLN A 18 -12.94 -13.67 5.64
N GLN A 19 -13.61 -14.44 6.50
CA GLN A 19 -13.20 -15.80 6.84
C GLN A 19 -13.15 -16.70 5.60
N GLU A 20 -14.17 -16.64 4.74
CA GLU A 20 -14.20 -17.43 3.50
C GLU A 20 -13.03 -17.05 2.57
N THR A 21 -12.72 -15.76 2.48
CA THR A 21 -11.55 -15.28 1.74
C THR A 21 -10.25 -15.84 2.30
N ILE A 22 -10.05 -15.77 3.62
CA ILE A 22 -8.86 -16.29 4.31
C ILE A 22 -8.69 -17.80 4.04
N GLU A 23 -9.77 -18.58 4.11
CA GLU A 23 -9.74 -20.01 3.86
C GLU A 23 -9.35 -20.34 2.41
N LYS A 24 -9.92 -19.61 1.44
CA LYS A 24 -9.56 -19.77 0.02
C LYS A 24 -8.11 -19.38 -0.27
N LEU A 25 -7.63 -18.28 0.32
CA LEU A 25 -6.21 -17.87 0.18
C LEU A 25 -5.26 -18.88 0.81
N ARG A 26 -5.60 -19.45 1.98
CA ARG A 26 -4.82 -20.56 2.59
C ARG A 26 -4.76 -21.79 1.69
N ALA A 27 -5.85 -22.10 0.99
CA ALA A 27 -5.84 -23.19 0.02
C ALA A 27 -4.93 -22.86 -1.17
N LEU A 28 -4.98 -21.63 -1.68
CA LEU A 28 -4.15 -21.17 -2.79
C LEU A 28 -2.64 -21.18 -2.46
N ILE A 29 -2.27 -20.85 -1.22
CA ILE A 29 -0.87 -20.88 -0.75
C ILE A 29 -0.24 -22.27 -0.89
N LYS A 30 -1.01 -23.35 -0.81
CA LYS A 30 -0.47 -24.71 -1.00
C LYS A 30 0.11 -24.92 -2.40
N ASP A 31 -0.43 -24.24 -3.41
CA ASP A 31 0.02 -24.31 -4.80
C ASP A 31 1.20 -23.34 -5.07
N SER A 32 1.44 -22.36 -4.21
CA SER A 32 2.42 -21.28 -4.42
C SER A 32 2.95 -20.74 -3.09
N PRO A 33 3.61 -21.58 -2.26
CA PRO A 33 3.96 -21.22 -0.89
C PRO A 33 4.92 -20.04 -0.81
N ASP A 34 5.84 -19.89 -1.77
CA ASP A 34 6.85 -18.84 -1.75
C ASP A 34 6.38 -17.52 -2.38
N ASN A 35 5.12 -17.44 -2.84
CA ASN A 35 4.59 -16.22 -3.45
C ASN A 35 4.40 -15.13 -2.38
N LYS A 36 5.32 -14.16 -2.33
CA LYS A 36 5.32 -13.10 -1.32
C LYS A 36 4.06 -12.25 -1.33
N TYR A 37 3.54 -11.91 -2.51
CA TYR A 37 2.28 -11.19 -2.66
C TYR A 37 1.13 -11.94 -1.99
N LEU A 38 0.97 -13.23 -2.32
CA LEU A 38 -0.10 -14.05 -1.76
C LEU A 38 0.00 -14.17 -0.24
N ASN A 39 1.21 -14.35 0.29
CA ASN A 39 1.46 -14.42 1.73
C ASN A 39 1.16 -13.09 2.44
N TYR A 40 1.56 -11.97 1.82
CA TYR A 40 1.24 -10.64 2.32
C TYR A 40 -0.27 -10.39 2.36
N GLN A 41 -1.00 -10.75 1.30
CA GLN A 41 -2.45 -10.58 1.24
C GLN A 41 -3.17 -11.45 2.28
N LEU A 42 -2.76 -12.71 2.45
CA LEU A 42 -3.29 -13.55 3.53
C LEU A 42 -3.03 -12.91 4.90
N LEU A 43 -1.79 -12.49 5.14
CA LEU A 43 -1.38 -11.87 6.41
C LEU A 43 -2.18 -10.60 6.70
N SER A 44 -2.34 -9.72 5.71
CA SER A 44 -3.12 -8.50 5.85
C SER A 44 -4.56 -8.81 6.24
N MET A 45 -5.21 -9.75 5.54
CA MET A 45 -6.60 -10.13 5.81
C MET A 45 -6.82 -10.69 7.20
N CYS A 46 -5.94 -11.58 7.69
CA CYS A 46 -6.14 -12.21 9.00
C CYS A 46 -5.67 -11.34 10.19
N VAL A 47 -4.79 -10.37 9.99
CA VAL A 47 -4.34 -9.45 11.06
C VAL A 47 -5.39 -8.37 11.32
N ILE A 48 -6.08 -7.94 10.26
CA ILE A 48 -7.13 -6.91 10.34
C ILE A 48 -8.43 -7.49 10.91
N ASP A 49 -8.71 -8.76 10.65
CA ASP A 49 -9.86 -9.46 11.25
C ASP A 49 -9.63 -9.78 12.73
N LYS A 50 -10.43 -9.17 13.61
CA LYS A 50 -10.35 -9.44 15.06
C LYS A 50 -11.00 -10.76 15.46
N GLU A 51 -11.94 -11.25 14.66
CA GLU A 51 -12.69 -12.49 14.94
C GLU A 51 -11.89 -13.70 14.46
N HIS A 52 -11.17 -13.55 13.35
CA HIS A 52 -10.40 -14.63 12.72
C HIS A 52 -8.90 -14.35 12.77
N GLN A 53 -8.36 -14.31 14.00
CA GLN A 53 -6.94 -14.05 14.22
C GLN A 53 -6.04 -14.97 13.40
N CYS A 54 -4.98 -14.38 12.84
CA CYS A 54 -3.95 -15.13 12.17
C CYS A 54 -3.26 -16.13 13.11
N SER A 55 -2.96 -17.34 12.61
CA SER A 55 -2.10 -18.26 13.34
C SER A 55 -0.67 -17.73 13.34
N THR A 56 0.06 -17.96 14.43
CA THR A 56 1.48 -17.58 14.53
C THR A 56 2.31 -18.16 13.39
N SER A 57 2.00 -19.37 12.93
CA SER A 57 2.65 -19.99 11.78
C SER A 57 2.54 -19.20 10.47
N VAL A 58 1.40 -18.53 10.22
CA VAL A 58 1.23 -17.69 9.03
C VAL A 58 2.07 -16.43 9.16
N ILE A 59 2.10 -15.85 10.36
CA ILE A 59 2.91 -14.65 10.63
C ILE A 59 4.39 -14.96 10.45
N ASP A 60 4.89 -15.99 11.13
CA ASP A 60 6.31 -16.37 11.09
C ASP A 60 6.74 -16.73 9.66
N PHE A 61 5.90 -17.45 8.92
CA PHE A 61 6.19 -17.79 7.53
C PHE A 61 6.22 -16.55 6.62
N SER A 62 5.22 -15.66 6.71
CA SER A 62 5.20 -14.44 5.90
C SER A 62 6.38 -13.52 6.21
N ILE A 63 6.83 -13.47 7.46
CA ILE A 63 8.05 -12.75 7.85
C ILE A 63 9.28 -13.41 7.22
N GLU A 64 9.48 -14.72 7.36
CA GLU A 64 10.66 -15.37 6.77
C GLU A 64 10.69 -15.25 5.24
N ASN A 65 9.54 -15.32 4.59
CA ASN A 65 9.44 -15.19 3.14
C ASN A 65 9.78 -13.76 2.65
N ASP A 66 9.57 -12.73 3.46
CA ASP A 66 9.79 -11.34 3.03
C ASP A 66 10.37 -10.40 4.09
N LYS A 67 11.30 -10.88 4.92
CA LYS A 67 11.85 -10.14 6.08
C LYS A 67 12.54 -8.81 5.77
N GLN A 68 12.87 -8.55 4.51
CA GLN A 68 13.49 -7.30 4.06
C GLN A 68 12.45 -6.20 3.77
N ASN A 69 11.16 -6.54 3.80
CA ASN A 69 10.05 -5.65 3.54
C ASN A 69 9.41 -5.17 4.85
N ALA A 70 9.38 -3.85 5.08
CA ALA A 70 8.78 -3.25 6.26
C ALA A 70 7.30 -3.59 6.41
N ALA A 71 6.58 -3.81 5.31
CA ALA A 71 5.14 -4.04 5.32
C ALA A 71 4.73 -5.30 6.10
N VAL A 72 5.49 -6.40 5.98
CA VAL A 72 5.21 -7.64 6.73
C VAL A 72 5.47 -7.45 8.23
N TRP A 73 6.50 -6.68 8.59
CA TRP A 73 6.81 -6.34 9.98
C TRP A 73 5.77 -5.41 10.60
N ILE A 74 5.23 -4.46 9.83
CA ILE A 74 4.12 -3.61 10.26
C ILE A 74 2.87 -4.46 10.56
N LEU A 75 2.55 -5.45 9.72
CA LEU A 75 1.44 -6.36 9.98
C LEU A 75 1.70 -7.21 11.25
N LYS A 76 2.93 -7.68 11.46
CA LYS A 76 3.31 -8.33 12.72
C LYS A 76 3.13 -7.39 13.92
N ALA A 77 3.60 -6.15 13.84
CA ALA A 77 3.43 -5.16 14.90
C ALA A 77 1.93 -4.95 15.23
N GLN A 78 1.07 -4.89 14.22
CA GLN A 78 -0.38 -4.79 14.43
C GLN A 78 -0.98 -6.01 15.10
N TYR A 79 -0.55 -7.21 14.70
CA TYR A 79 -0.96 -8.45 15.38
C TYR A 79 -0.56 -8.43 16.86
N GLU A 80 0.70 -8.10 17.17
CA GLU A 80 1.19 -8.09 18.54
C GLU A 80 0.51 -7.00 19.38
N LEU A 81 0.20 -5.85 18.77
CA LEU A 81 -0.57 -4.77 19.38
C LEU A 81 -2.01 -5.20 19.70
N ASN A 82 -2.66 -5.95 18.80
CA ASN A 82 -4.02 -6.49 19.01
C ASN A 82 -4.06 -7.55 20.13
N ASN A 83 -2.92 -8.21 20.41
CA ASN A 83 -2.80 -9.25 21.43
C ASN A 83 -2.08 -8.78 22.71
N ASN A 84 -1.80 -7.48 22.85
CA ASN A 84 -1.13 -6.88 24.01
C ASN A 84 0.29 -7.44 24.29
N HIS A 85 0.98 -7.94 23.27
CA HIS A 85 2.33 -8.49 23.40
C HIS A 85 3.41 -7.41 23.25
N SER A 86 3.54 -6.56 24.27
CA SER A 86 4.36 -5.33 24.19
C SER A 86 5.80 -5.54 23.72
N LYS A 87 6.49 -6.59 24.19
CA LYS A 87 7.88 -6.85 23.79
C LYS A 87 8.00 -7.24 22.30
N LYS A 88 7.11 -8.11 21.82
CA LYS A 88 7.11 -8.54 20.41
C LYS A 88 6.69 -7.42 19.46
N LEU A 89 5.82 -6.52 19.93
CA LEU A 89 5.48 -5.29 19.23
C LEU A 89 6.72 -4.41 19.04
N GLU A 90 7.49 -4.18 20.10
CA GLU A 90 8.73 -3.39 20.03
C GLU A 90 9.72 -4.01 19.04
N GLU A 91 9.94 -5.33 19.13
CA GLU A 91 10.78 -6.08 18.18
C GLU A 91 10.30 -5.89 16.73
N ALA A 92 9.00 -6.04 16.46
CA ALA A 92 8.45 -5.88 15.11
C ALA A 92 8.59 -4.44 14.57
N ILE A 93 8.46 -3.42 15.42
CA ILE A 93 8.67 -2.02 15.01
C ILE A 93 10.14 -1.76 14.67
N ILE A 94 11.06 -2.29 15.48
CA ILE A 94 12.51 -2.17 15.24
C ILE A 94 12.87 -2.83 13.90
N GLU A 95 12.37 -4.03 13.63
CA GLU A 95 12.60 -4.72 12.36
C GLU A 95 12.00 -3.96 11.17
N ALA A 96 10.76 -3.45 11.31
CA ALA A 96 10.14 -2.62 10.27
C ALA A 96 10.95 -1.35 9.96
N ALA A 97 11.50 -0.70 10.99
CA ALA A 97 12.31 0.51 10.86
C ALA A 97 13.65 0.26 10.13
N ASN A 98 14.20 -0.95 10.27
CA ASN A 98 15.49 -1.35 9.71
C ASN A 98 15.39 -2.15 8.40
N ALA A 99 14.17 -2.43 7.93
CA ALA A 99 13.93 -3.13 6.67
C ALA A 99 14.52 -2.34 5.48
N ALA A 100 14.96 -3.06 4.45
CA ALA A 100 15.61 -2.47 3.27
C ALA A 100 14.63 -1.73 2.34
N LEU A 101 13.36 -2.13 2.35
CA LEU A 101 12.32 -1.53 1.52
C LEU A 101 10.97 -1.58 2.22
N ILE A 102 10.00 -0.83 1.70
CA ILE A 102 8.58 -0.99 2.00
C ILE A 102 7.82 -1.21 0.70
N ASP A 103 7.03 -2.30 0.65
CA ASP A 103 6.16 -2.62 -0.47
C ASP A 103 4.90 -3.33 0.05
N THR A 104 3.75 -2.68 -0.11
CA THR A 104 2.45 -3.27 0.23
C THR A 104 1.81 -4.01 -0.93
N TYR A 105 2.57 -4.22 -2.00
CA TYR A 105 2.18 -4.91 -3.22
C TYR A 105 0.95 -4.28 -3.88
N TRP A 106 0.85 -2.95 -3.79
CA TRP A 106 -0.23 -2.18 -4.41
C TRP A 106 -0.21 -2.33 -5.92
N GLY A 107 0.97 -2.18 -6.52
CA GLY A 107 1.22 -2.35 -7.95
C GLY A 107 0.92 -3.76 -8.47
N GLU A 108 1.37 -4.78 -7.74
CA GLU A 108 1.10 -6.19 -8.03
C GLU A 108 -0.40 -6.49 -7.94
N SER A 109 -1.12 -5.87 -7.00
CA SER A 109 -2.58 -6.03 -6.88
C SER A 109 -3.30 -5.56 -8.14
N TYR A 110 -2.89 -4.44 -8.75
CA TYR A 110 -3.44 -4.02 -10.04
C TYR A 110 -3.18 -5.06 -11.12
N GLY A 111 -1.94 -5.52 -11.25
CA GLY A 111 -1.57 -6.51 -12.26
C GLY A 111 -2.36 -7.81 -12.13
N VAL A 112 -2.61 -8.27 -10.91
CA VAL A 112 -3.39 -9.49 -10.64
C VAL A 112 -4.85 -9.31 -11.04
N PHE A 113 -5.52 -8.23 -10.61
CA PHE A 113 -6.93 -8.04 -10.94
C PHE A 113 -7.14 -7.71 -12.42
N ASP A 114 -6.27 -6.91 -13.03
CA ASP A 114 -6.32 -6.59 -14.46
C ASP A 114 -6.17 -7.87 -15.31
N SER A 115 -5.15 -8.69 -15.02
CA SER A 115 -4.93 -9.97 -15.69
C SER A 115 -6.11 -10.94 -15.49
N ALA A 116 -6.72 -10.96 -14.30
CA ALA A 116 -7.87 -11.82 -14.03
C ALA A 116 -9.10 -11.39 -14.85
N ILE A 117 -9.33 -10.08 -15.02
CA ILE A 117 -10.42 -9.53 -15.83
C ILE A 117 -10.20 -9.86 -17.31
N GLU A 118 -8.99 -9.71 -17.83
CA GLU A 118 -8.65 -10.07 -19.22
C GLU A 118 -8.90 -11.55 -19.50
N GLN A 119 -8.55 -12.43 -18.55
CA GLN A 119 -8.70 -13.88 -18.70
C GLN A 119 -10.14 -14.38 -18.75
N VAL A 120 -11.09 -13.64 -18.18
CA VAL A 120 -12.53 -13.95 -18.30
C VAL A 120 -13.15 -13.37 -19.58
N GLY A 121 -12.33 -12.82 -20.48
CA GLY A 121 -12.74 -12.34 -21.79
C GLY A 121 -13.40 -10.97 -21.78
N VAL A 122 -13.27 -10.20 -20.69
CA VAL A 122 -13.73 -8.81 -20.67
C VAL A 122 -12.78 -7.99 -21.55
N PRO A 123 -13.30 -7.23 -22.54
CA PRO A 123 -12.46 -6.40 -23.41
C PRO A 123 -11.61 -5.41 -22.62
N ASN A 124 -10.38 -5.19 -23.08
CA ASN A 124 -9.55 -4.09 -22.59
C ASN A 124 -10.27 -2.77 -22.86
N SER A 125 -10.80 -2.15 -21.81
CA SER A 125 -11.63 -0.95 -21.88
C SER A 125 -11.41 -0.14 -20.62
N LEU A 126 -11.79 1.14 -20.63
CA LEU A 126 -11.73 1.95 -19.42
C LEU A 126 -12.53 1.31 -18.26
N GLN A 127 -13.67 0.69 -18.56
CA GLN A 127 -14.50 0.00 -17.58
C GLN A 127 -13.78 -1.19 -16.94
N SER A 128 -13.02 -1.97 -17.72
CA SER A 128 -12.25 -3.09 -17.19
C SER A 128 -11.09 -2.61 -16.29
N LYS A 129 -10.37 -1.56 -16.71
CA LYS A 129 -9.32 -0.95 -15.88
C LYS A 129 -9.89 -0.34 -14.59
N MET A 130 -11.03 0.35 -14.69
CA MET A 130 -11.72 0.91 -13.52
C MET A 130 -12.23 -0.17 -12.57
N ALA A 131 -12.68 -1.31 -13.09
CA ALA A 131 -13.03 -2.45 -12.27
C ALA A 131 -11.81 -3.00 -11.52
N ALA A 132 -10.65 -3.15 -12.18
CA ALA A 132 -9.42 -3.56 -11.50
C ALA A 132 -9.05 -2.59 -10.36
N ILE A 133 -9.18 -1.28 -10.60
CA ILE A 133 -8.91 -0.26 -9.58
C ILE A 133 -9.87 -0.35 -8.40
N GLY A 134 -11.16 -0.52 -8.67
CA GLY A 134 -12.16 -0.76 -7.63
C GLY A 134 -11.86 -2.01 -6.79
N MET A 135 -11.38 -3.08 -7.43
CA MET A 135 -11.00 -4.32 -6.74
C MET A 135 -9.77 -4.15 -5.84
N VAL A 136 -8.73 -3.45 -6.32
CA VAL A 136 -7.54 -3.12 -5.50
C VAL A 136 -7.94 -2.25 -4.31
N ALA A 137 -8.75 -1.21 -4.53
CA ALA A 137 -9.20 -0.30 -3.48
C ALA A 137 -10.06 -0.98 -2.41
N ALA A 138 -10.69 -2.11 -2.73
CA ALA A 138 -11.47 -2.90 -1.79
C ALA A 138 -10.62 -3.86 -0.93
N LEU A 139 -9.32 -4.03 -1.23
CA LEU A 139 -8.44 -4.84 -0.40
C LEU A 139 -8.27 -4.20 1.00
N PRO A 140 -8.14 -5.02 2.06
CA PRO A 140 -7.92 -4.49 3.40
C PRO A 140 -6.64 -3.67 3.50
N MET A 141 -6.80 -2.42 3.92
CA MET A 141 -5.68 -1.54 4.23
C MET A 141 -5.27 -1.70 5.69
N SER A 142 -3.96 -1.66 5.91
CA SER A 142 -3.35 -1.77 7.23
C SER A 142 -3.82 -0.64 8.17
N PRO A 143 -4.39 -0.93 9.37
CA PRO A 143 -4.88 0.10 10.29
C PRO A 143 -3.74 0.78 11.06
N TYR A 144 -3.02 1.69 10.40
CA TYR A 144 -1.88 2.44 10.95
C TYR A 144 -2.20 3.26 12.22
N HIS A 145 -3.47 3.62 12.46
CA HIS A 145 -3.88 4.48 13.58
C HIS A 145 -3.37 3.99 14.94
N LYS A 146 -3.49 2.68 15.23
CA LYS A 146 -3.07 2.14 16.53
C LYS A 146 -1.55 2.14 16.71
N LEU A 147 -0.81 1.83 15.63
CA LEU A 147 0.65 1.90 15.63
C LEU A 147 1.12 3.33 15.87
N ILE A 148 0.49 4.28 15.19
CA ILE A 148 0.72 5.70 15.42
C ILE A 148 0.45 6.03 16.90
N GLN A 149 -0.72 5.68 17.44
CA GLN A 149 -1.06 5.95 18.83
C GLN A 149 -0.04 5.35 19.81
N TYR A 150 0.45 4.13 19.55
CA TYR A 150 1.52 3.53 20.33
C TYR A 150 2.79 4.42 20.33
N CYS A 151 3.28 4.79 19.15
CA CYS A 151 4.45 5.67 19.01
C CYS A 151 4.26 7.04 19.70
N LYS A 152 3.04 7.59 19.64
CA LYS A 152 2.70 8.88 20.29
C LYS A 152 2.78 8.80 21.82
N ASN A 153 2.45 7.66 22.39
CA ASN A 153 2.32 7.45 23.84
C ASN A 153 3.61 7.01 24.52
N LEU A 154 4.71 6.81 23.78
CA LEU A 154 6.01 6.48 24.36
C LEU A 154 6.45 7.53 25.38
N LYS A 155 7.23 7.14 26.39
CA LYS A 155 7.87 8.05 27.36
C LYS A 155 9.23 8.50 26.82
N LEU A 156 9.73 9.66 27.28
CA LEU A 156 11.05 10.17 26.87
C LEU A 156 12.19 9.19 27.21
N SER A 157 12.00 8.36 28.24
CA SER A 157 12.93 7.30 28.62
C SER A 157 13.00 6.15 27.61
N GLN A 158 12.07 6.06 26.66
CA GLN A 158 12.02 5.03 25.62
C GLN A 158 12.65 5.54 24.31
N ALA A 159 13.87 6.09 24.41
CA ALA A 159 14.52 6.79 23.31
C ALA A 159 14.69 5.91 22.05
N GLU A 160 15.10 4.65 22.22
CA GLU A 160 15.27 3.68 21.13
C GLU A 160 13.96 3.44 20.36
N MET A 161 12.84 3.30 21.07
CA MET A 161 11.53 3.12 20.42
C MET A 161 11.05 4.40 19.73
N ILE A 162 11.36 5.57 20.29
CA ILE A 162 11.06 6.84 19.64
C ILE A 162 11.85 6.97 18.33
N GLU A 163 13.13 6.59 18.34
CA GLU A 163 13.96 6.56 17.14
C GLU A 163 13.45 5.56 16.11
N SER A 164 13.08 4.35 16.53
CA SER A 164 12.50 3.33 15.65
C SER A 164 11.19 3.79 15.00
N CYS A 165 10.29 4.44 15.77
CA CYS A 165 9.09 5.07 15.23
C CYS A 165 9.40 6.20 14.23
N LEU A 166 10.48 6.96 14.45
CA LEU A 166 10.92 8.00 13.53
C LEU A 166 11.44 7.41 12.22
N LEU A 167 12.29 6.37 12.30
CA LEU A 167 12.84 5.67 11.15
C LEU A 167 11.75 4.98 10.32
N LEU A 168 10.82 4.30 10.99
CA LEU A 168 9.63 3.74 10.34
C LEU A 168 8.79 4.83 9.67
N GLY A 169 8.63 5.98 10.33
CA GLY A 169 7.96 7.14 9.74
C GLY A 169 8.65 7.67 8.48
N LYS A 170 9.98 7.57 8.39
CA LYS A 170 10.73 7.91 7.16
C LYS A 170 10.51 6.87 6.07
N GLN A 171 10.62 5.58 6.39
CA GLN A 171 10.35 4.48 5.44
C GLN A 171 8.95 4.61 4.82
N LEU A 172 7.93 4.90 5.63
CA LEU A 172 6.56 5.10 5.14
C LEU A 172 6.39 6.33 4.24
N SER A 173 7.29 7.32 4.35
CA SER A 173 7.29 8.53 3.54
C SER A 173 8.16 8.45 2.29
N TYR A 174 8.90 7.34 2.10
CA TYR A 174 9.82 7.16 0.98
C TYR A 174 9.85 5.68 0.56
N GLY A 175 9.41 5.36 -0.65
CA GLY A 175 9.41 3.98 -1.17
C GLY A 175 8.20 3.73 -2.07
N LYS A 176 7.91 2.45 -2.38
CA LYS A 176 6.69 2.05 -3.09
C LYS A 176 5.46 2.08 -2.18
N ALA A 177 5.33 3.16 -1.43
CA ALA A 177 4.27 3.38 -0.47
C ALA A 177 3.03 3.96 -1.17
N THR A 178 1.87 3.62 -0.65
CA THR A 178 0.61 4.26 -1.02
C THR A 178 0.57 5.71 -0.52
N LEU A 179 -0.39 6.49 -1.02
CA LEU A 179 -0.67 7.83 -0.52
C LEU A 179 -0.97 7.82 0.99
N LEU A 180 -1.75 6.84 1.44
CA LEU A 180 -2.08 6.68 2.85
C LEU A 180 -0.82 6.46 3.69
N GLU A 181 0.06 5.58 3.25
CA GLU A 181 1.34 5.30 3.94
C GLU A 181 2.21 6.53 4.05
N ASN A 182 2.32 7.32 2.98
CA ASN A 182 3.05 8.59 3.01
C ASN A 182 2.53 9.54 4.09
N TYR A 183 1.20 9.72 4.17
CA TYR A 183 0.58 10.52 5.24
C TYR A 183 0.85 9.97 6.64
N MET A 184 0.84 8.65 6.80
CA MET A 184 1.13 7.99 8.08
C MET A 184 2.60 8.14 8.47
N GLY A 185 3.51 8.06 7.52
CA GLY A 185 4.93 8.34 7.70
C GLY A 185 5.17 9.75 8.21
N TYR A 186 4.58 10.76 7.55
CA TYR A 186 4.70 12.15 7.99
C TYR A 186 4.07 12.37 9.37
N ALA A 187 2.93 11.73 9.68
CA ALA A 187 2.28 11.86 10.97
C ALA A 187 3.13 11.30 12.13
N LEU A 188 3.86 10.19 11.89
CA LEU A 188 4.83 9.63 12.83
C LEU A 188 5.99 10.60 13.07
N GLN A 189 6.60 11.09 11.98
CA GLN A 189 7.71 12.03 12.05
C GLN A 189 7.31 13.33 12.78
N GLU A 190 6.15 13.90 12.47
CA GLU A 190 5.63 15.12 13.12
C GLU A 190 5.52 14.95 14.64
N HIS A 191 5.08 13.79 15.13
CA HIS A 191 4.94 13.58 16.57
C HIS A 191 6.28 13.52 17.29
N VAL A 192 7.26 12.83 16.70
CA VAL A 192 8.61 12.78 17.27
C VAL A 192 9.22 14.18 17.27
N HIS A 193 9.16 14.91 16.15
CA HIS A 193 9.77 16.23 16.05
C HIS A 193 9.08 17.30 16.92
N LYS A 194 7.75 17.23 17.12
CA LYS A 194 7.03 18.09 18.08
C LYS A 194 7.53 17.89 19.49
N ARG A 195 7.78 16.64 19.90
CA ARG A 195 8.25 16.32 21.25
C ARG A 195 9.62 16.89 21.56
N PHE A 196 10.50 16.95 20.56
CA PHE A 196 11.85 17.51 20.70
C PHE A 196 11.96 18.97 20.26
N ASN A 197 10.84 19.66 20.03
CA ASN A 197 10.79 21.06 19.57
C ASN A 197 11.67 21.33 18.33
N ASN A 198 11.78 20.36 17.41
CA ASN A 198 12.54 20.53 16.18
C ASN A 198 11.68 21.30 15.15
N THR A 199 11.59 22.62 15.33
CA THR A 199 10.75 23.51 14.52
C THR A 199 11.11 23.45 13.03
N LYS A 200 12.40 23.42 12.70
CA LYS A 200 12.87 23.31 11.30
C LYS A 200 12.27 22.09 10.60
N ARG A 201 12.38 20.90 11.19
CA ARG A 201 11.86 19.68 10.56
C ARG A 201 10.33 19.66 10.52
N LEU A 202 9.66 20.32 11.47
CA LEU A 202 8.20 20.47 11.43
C LEU A 202 7.73 21.35 10.27
N ASP A 203 8.46 22.42 9.97
CA ASP A 203 8.16 23.28 8.83
C ASP A 203 8.41 22.54 7.50
N GLU A 204 9.48 21.75 7.40
CA GLU A 204 9.75 20.88 6.24
C GLU A 204 8.63 19.85 6.03
N LEU A 205 8.22 19.13 7.08
CA LEU A 205 7.12 18.15 7.02
C LEU A 205 5.79 18.79 6.59
N LYS A 206 5.52 20.02 7.04
CA LYS A 206 4.34 20.78 6.63
C LYS A 206 4.37 21.05 5.11
N GLN A 207 5.53 21.45 4.57
CA GLN A 207 5.69 21.66 3.14
C GLN A 207 5.58 20.34 2.35
N GLU A 208 6.18 19.25 2.82
CA GLU A 208 6.08 17.92 2.20
C GLU A 208 4.61 17.45 2.12
N LYS A 209 3.84 17.57 3.21
CA LYS A 209 2.40 17.26 3.23
C LYS A 209 1.58 18.16 2.32
N GLN A 210 1.92 19.45 2.26
CA GLN A 210 1.24 20.38 1.37
C GLN A 210 1.46 20.01 -0.10
N ARG A 211 2.70 19.71 -0.50
CA ARG A 211 3.00 19.23 -1.86
C ARG A 211 2.28 17.94 -2.19
N LEU A 212 2.16 17.02 -1.22
CA LEU A 212 1.39 15.80 -1.38
C LEU A 212 -0.09 16.11 -1.66
N THR A 213 -0.70 17.01 -0.88
CA THR A 213 -2.08 17.46 -1.10
C THR A 213 -2.26 18.15 -2.45
N GLU A 214 -1.33 19.02 -2.84
CA GLU A 214 -1.35 19.71 -4.14
C GLU A 214 -1.25 18.71 -5.30
N THR A 215 -0.35 17.73 -5.20
CA THR A 215 -0.21 16.65 -6.19
C THR A 215 -1.51 15.88 -6.35
N MET A 216 -2.20 15.56 -5.25
CA MET A 216 -3.47 14.85 -5.32
C MET A 216 -4.61 15.65 -5.93
N ASN A 217 -4.66 16.96 -5.64
CA ASN A 217 -5.64 17.85 -6.28
C ASN A 217 -5.38 17.92 -7.79
N LEU A 218 -4.13 18.10 -8.20
CA LEU A 218 -3.76 18.13 -9.62
C LEU A 218 -3.98 16.78 -10.29
N PHE A 219 -3.74 15.67 -9.60
CA PHE A 219 -4.02 14.33 -10.11
C PHE A 219 -5.51 14.16 -10.40
N GLN A 220 -6.38 14.62 -9.50
CA GLN A 220 -7.83 14.61 -9.72
C GLN A 220 -8.20 15.35 -11.01
N ASP A 221 -7.62 16.52 -11.27
CA ASP A 221 -7.85 17.27 -12.51
C ASP A 221 -7.27 16.52 -13.74
N ALA A 222 -6.10 15.91 -13.60
CA ALA A 222 -5.44 15.13 -14.63
C ALA A 222 -6.12 13.79 -14.96
N THR A 223 -7.02 13.28 -14.11
CA THR A 223 -7.72 12.00 -14.36
C THR A 223 -8.56 12.02 -15.65
N SER A 224 -9.14 13.16 -16.01
CA SER A 224 -9.89 13.28 -17.27
C SER A 224 -8.97 13.09 -18.48
N TYR A 225 -7.76 13.66 -18.44
CA TYR A 225 -6.73 13.46 -19.46
C TYR A 225 -6.30 11.98 -19.53
N LEU A 226 -6.08 11.37 -18.37
CA LEU A 226 -5.67 9.97 -18.22
C LEU A 226 -6.68 9.00 -18.84
N PHE A 227 -7.94 9.08 -18.41
CA PHE A 227 -8.97 8.08 -18.75
C PHE A 227 -9.56 8.22 -20.16
N LEU A 228 -9.29 9.32 -20.84
CA LEU A 228 -9.67 9.47 -22.25
C LEU A 228 -8.74 8.70 -23.21
N SER A 229 -7.59 8.16 -22.76
CA SER A 229 -6.75 7.29 -23.61
C SER A 229 -6.29 6.03 -22.89
N ASN A 230 -6.43 4.90 -23.56
CA ASN A 230 -5.94 3.59 -23.17
C ASN A 230 -4.42 3.53 -23.13
N ASN A 231 -3.70 4.20 -24.04
CA ASN A 231 -2.23 4.25 -23.94
C ASN A 231 -1.80 4.92 -22.63
N ARG A 232 -2.40 6.08 -22.32
CA ARG A 232 -2.11 6.83 -21.09
C ARG A 232 -2.54 6.08 -19.83
N THR A 233 -3.71 5.47 -19.86
CA THR A 233 -4.23 4.65 -18.75
C THR A 233 -3.33 3.44 -18.50
N SER A 234 -2.94 2.73 -19.55
CA SER A 234 -2.03 1.57 -19.47
C SER A 234 -0.66 1.98 -18.96
N GLU A 235 -0.12 3.11 -19.43
CA GLU A 235 1.16 3.63 -18.96
C GLU A 235 1.12 4.02 -17.47
N TRP A 236 0.06 4.69 -17.02
CA TRP A 236 -0.13 4.98 -15.59
C TRP A 236 -0.22 3.70 -14.75
N MET A 237 -0.94 2.68 -15.21
CA MET A 237 -1.02 1.39 -14.51
C MET A 237 0.35 0.68 -14.46
N LEU A 238 1.18 0.82 -15.50
CA LEU A 238 2.56 0.34 -15.45
C LEU A 238 3.38 1.13 -14.42
N LYS A 239 3.21 2.46 -14.33
CA LYS A 239 3.88 3.27 -13.31
C LYS A 239 3.45 2.92 -11.90
N GLN A 240 2.17 2.65 -11.67
CA GLN A 240 1.68 2.13 -10.39
C GLN A 240 2.45 0.89 -9.95
N LYS A 241 2.77 -0.01 -10.88
CA LYS A 241 3.55 -1.23 -10.64
C LYS A 241 5.05 -0.96 -10.40
N GLU A 242 5.63 -0.06 -11.19
CA GLU A 242 7.07 0.20 -11.15
C GLU A 242 7.48 1.02 -9.94
N VAL A 243 6.73 2.09 -9.64
CA VAL A 243 7.17 3.14 -8.71
C VAL A 243 6.22 3.37 -7.53
N GLY A 244 5.00 2.82 -7.56
CA GLY A 244 4.00 3.01 -6.51
C GLY A 244 3.00 4.12 -6.82
N GLU A 245 2.05 4.33 -5.91
CA GLU A 245 0.87 5.17 -6.14
C GLU A 245 1.19 6.66 -6.26
N LEU A 246 2.00 7.18 -5.34
CA LEU A 246 2.31 8.59 -5.28
C LEU A 246 3.15 9.04 -6.48
N GLU A 247 4.18 8.27 -6.81
CA GLU A 247 5.06 8.54 -7.94
C GLU A 247 4.31 8.37 -9.28
N ALA A 248 3.40 7.41 -9.38
CA ALA A 248 2.53 7.27 -10.56
C ALA A 248 1.55 8.44 -10.70
N ALA A 249 1.00 8.96 -9.59
CA ALA A 249 0.17 10.16 -9.60
C ALA A 249 0.97 11.40 -10.03
N THR A 250 2.19 11.56 -9.49
CA THR A 250 3.12 12.63 -9.86
C THR A 250 3.44 12.59 -11.36
N TYR A 251 3.74 11.40 -11.88
CA TYR A 251 3.99 11.19 -13.31
C TYR A 251 2.84 11.71 -14.19
N ILE A 252 1.59 11.37 -13.85
CA ILE A 252 0.44 11.80 -14.64
C ILE A 252 0.17 13.30 -14.54
N VAL A 253 0.43 13.91 -13.38
CA VAL A 253 0.35 15.37 -13.23
C VAL A 253 1.36 16.05 -14.14
N GLU A 254 2.63 15.61 -14.11
CA GLU A 254 3.69 16.16 -14.95
C GLU A 254 3.38 15.99 -16.44
N GLU A 255 2.86 14.83 -16.82
CA GLU A 255 2.52 14.54 -18.21
C GLU A 255 1.33 15.35 -18.71
N ALA A 256 0.30 15.54 -17.88
CA ALA A 256 -0.84 16.40 -18.19
C ALA A 256 -0.39 17.87 -18.37
N ILE A 257 0.49 18.36 -17.50
CA ILE A 257 1.08 19.70 -17.63
C ILE A 257 1.86 19.81 -18.94
N ARG A 258 2.74 18.84 -19.24
CA ARG A 258 3.56 18.84 -20.45
C ARG A 258 2.70 18.91 -21.71
N LEU A 259 1.65 18.10 -21.80
CA LEU A 259 0.78 18.06 -22.98
C LEU A 259 -0.17 19.25 -23.07
N SER A 260 -0.59 19.83 -21.95
CA SER A 260 -1.37 21.07 -21.97
C SER A 260 -0.60 22.25 -22.60
N ALA A 261 0.73 22.18 -22.61
CA ALA A 261 1.59 23.15 -23.25
C ALA A 261 1.87 22.86 -24.75
N ASP A 262 1.46 21.69 -25.27
CA ASP A 262 1.62 21.33 -26.67
C ASP A 262 0.43 21.85 -27.49
N PRO A 263 0.63 22.79 -28.44
CA PRO A 263 -0.46 23.35 -29.24
C PRO A 263 -1.14 22.34 -30.17
N ASN A 264 -0.53 21.17 -30.40
CA ASN A 264 -1.10 20.10 -31.23
C ASN A 264 -1.84 19.04 -30.42
N PHE A 265 -1.82 19.14 -29.09
CA PHE A 265 -2.50 18.19 -28.24
C PHE A 265 -4.00 18.51 -28.18
N ASP A 266 -4.82 17.50 -28.52
CA ASP A 266 -6.27 17.56 -28.34
C ASP A 266 -6.65 16.88 -27.01
N PRO A 267 -6.95 17.64 -25.94
CA PRO A 267 -7.31 17.08 -24.64
C PRO A 267 -8.66 16.35 -24.65
N CYS A 268 -9.48 16.57 -25.68
CA CYS A 268 -10.79 15.95 -25.85
C CYS A 268 -10.75 14.69 -26.72
N LYS A 269 -9.58 14.36 -27.28
CA LYS A 269 -9.43 13.16 -28.10
C LYS A 269 -9.56 11.91 -27.23
N VAL A 270 -10.57 11.11 -27.55
CA VAL A 270 -10.86 9.82 -26.91
C VAL A 270 -10.20 8.68 -27.70
N ASP A 271 -9.52 7.80 -26.99
CA ASP A 271 -8.69 6.71 -27.52
C ASP A 271 -8.66 5.53 -26.53
N TRP A 272 -9.76 4.82 -26.29
CA TRP A 272 -9.75 3.64 -25.41
C TRP A 272 -9.49 2.36 -26.20
#